data_AF-A0A8C3G2I0-F1
#
_entry.id   AF-A0A8C3G2I0-F1
#
_cell.length_a   1.000
_cell.length_b   1.000
_cell.length_c   1.000
_cell.angle_alpha   90.00
_cell.angle_beta   90.00
_cell.angle_gamma   90.00
#
_symmetry.space_group_name_H-M   'P 1'
#
loop_
_entity.id
_entity.type
_entity.pdbx_description
1 polymer ?
#
loop_
_entity_poly.entity_id
_entity_poly.type
_entity_poly.pdbx_seq_one_letter_code
_entity_poly.pdbx_strand_id
1 'polypeptide(L)'
;MSWFLTSLCPLMMSWFLTSLCPLMSWFLTSLCPLMMSWFLTVLCVPLRAGPPYFVESLEPMEVTTGDGVCLKCQVAGTPEIKVSWFKADGKLSKATKADIGEYTCKAENQIGEHLTPPVHMTFTPVTSLFNDPGTLGSTPAWPTTA
;
A
#
# COMPACT_ATOMS: atom_id res chain seq x y z
N MET A 1 40.26 22.13 62.35
CA MET A 1 40.22 21.56 60.98
C MET A 1 38.79 21.34 60.44
N SER A 2 37.72 21.89 61.06
CA SER A 2 36.33 21.66 60.60
C SER A 2 35.80 22.68 59.58
N TRP A 3 36.39 23.88 59.51
CA TRP A 3 35.93 24.96 58.63
C TRP A 3 36.21 24.72 57.13
N PHE A 4 37.22 23.90 56.82
CA PHE A 4 37.57 23.51 55.45
C PHE A 4 36.49 22.61 54.83
N LEU A 5 35.90 21.71 55.62
CA LEU A 5 34.84 20.80 55.18
C LEU A 5 33.50 21.51 55.01
N THR A 6 33.18 22.50 55.86
CA THR A 6 31.90 23.24 55.77
C THR A 6 31.85 24.24 54.63
N SER A 7 33.00 24.74 54.15
CA SER A 7 33.06 25.74 53.08
C SER A 7 33.32 25.15 51.68
N LEU A 8 34.17 24.12 51.56
CA LEU A 8 34.46 23.51 50.26
C LEU A 8 33.36 22.57 49.77
N CYS A 9 32.68 21.88 50.68
CA CYS A 9 31.61 20.93 50.33
C CYS A 9 30.43 21.59 49.58
N PRO A 10 29.83 22.72 50.02
CA PRO A 10 28.75 23.37 49.28
C PRO A 10 29.19 23.97 47.94
N LEU A 11 30.44 24.43 47.82
CA LEU A 11 30.99 24.95 46.55
C LEU A 11 31.24 23.82 45.54
N MET A 12 31.72 22.67 46.01
CA MET A 12 31.80 21.47 45.16
C MET A 12 30.40 21.05 44.73
N MET A 13 29.45 20.89 45.65
CA MET A 13 28.06 20.51 45.30
C MET A 13 27.40 21.50 44.34
N SER A 14 27.63 22.81 44.51
CA SER A 14 27.14 23.84 43.58
C SER A 14 27.78 23.73 42.20
N TRP A 15 29.08 23.47 42.11
CA TRP A 15 29.77 23.24 40.85
C TRP A 15 29.28 21.95 40.16
N PHE A 16 29.03 20.88 40.91
CA PHE A 16 28.42 19.64 40.39
C PHE A 16 27.00 19.89 39.84
N LEU A 17 26.15 20.61 40.57
CA LEU A 17 24.79 20.94 40.13
C LEU A 17 24.76 21.90 38.94
N THR A 18 25.71 22.81 38.81
CA THR A 18 25.74 23.78 37.71
C THR A 18 26.47 23.26 36.47
N SER A 19 27.44 22.36 36.63
CA SER A 19 28.24 21.84 35.52
C SER A 19 27.79 20.48 35.01
N LEU A 20 27.25 19.60 35.87
CA LEU A 20 26.89 18.23 35.48
C LEU A 20 25.38 18.00 35.34
N CYS A 21 24.52 18.67 36.13
CA CYS A 21 23.07 18.57 35.93
C CYS A 21 22.58 19.08 34.57
N PRO A 22 23.03 20.21 34.00
CA PRO A 22 22.56 20.63 32.68
C PRO A 22 23.08 19.70 31.58
N LEU A 23 24.26 19.09 31.76
CA LEU A 23 24.75 18.05 30.85
C LEU A 23 23.83 16.83 30.92
N MET A 24 23.59 16.27 32.11
CA MET A 24 22.71 15.11 32.25
C MET A 24 21.27 15.41 31.83
N SER A 25 20.76 16.61 32.11
CA SER A 25 19.43 17.06 31.67
C SER A 25 19.35 17.21 30.16
N TRP A 26 20.39 17.77 29.51
CA TRP A 26 20.46 17.88 28.06
C TRP A 26 20.56 16.50 27.38
N PHE A 27 21.35 15.59 27.93
CA PHE A 27 21.42 14.20 27.46
C PHE A 27 20.07 13.49 27.61
N LEU A 28 19.38 13.65 28.75
CA LEU A 28 18.05 13.07 28.96
C LEU A 28 16.98 13.70 28.06
N THR A 29 17.01 15.01 27.83
CA THR A 29 15.98 15.70 27.03
C THR A 29 16.25 15.65 25.53
N SER A 30 17.50 15.47 25.09
CA SER A 30 17.87 15.43 23.68
C SER A 30 18.11 14.00 23.19
N LEU A 31 18.89 13.19 23.93
CA LEU A 31 19.16 11.81 23.52
C LEU A 31 18.03 10.86 23.90
N CYS A 32 17.30 11.02 25.01
CA CYS A 32 16.19 10.08 25.29
C CYS A 32 15.07 10.14 24.26
N PRO A 33 14.53 11.29 23.78
CA PRO A 33 13.50 11.25 22.76
C PRO A 33 14.03 10.74 21.42
N LEU A 34 15.30 11.00 21.08
CA LEU A 34 15.92 10.43 19.88
C LEU A 34 16.12 8.92 20.00
N MET A 35 16.56 8.43 21.17
CA MET A 35 16.68 7.01 21.46
C MET A 35 15.31 6.34 21.48
N MET A 36 14.31 6.92 22.14
CA MET A 36 12.95 6.37 22.17
C MET A 36 12.31 6.40 20.78
N SER A 37 12.53 7.46 19.99
CA SER A 37 12.07 7.54 18.59
C SER A 37 12.76 6.48 17.71
N TRP A 38 14.07 6.29 17.89
CA TRP A 38 14.82 5.21 17.27
C TRP A 38 14.29 3.84 17.67
N PHE A 39 14.04 3.60 18.96
CA PHE A 39 13.46 2.35 19.45
C PHE A 39 12.03 2.13 18.93
N LEU A 40 11.19 3.16 18.89
CA LEU A 40 9.84 3.08 18.31
C LEU A 40 9.88 2.74 16.83
N THR A 41 10.75 3.38 16.05
CA THR A 41 10.85 3.15 14.60
C THR A 41 11.55 1.83 14.25
N VAL A 42 12.60 1.45 14.96
CA VAL A 42 13.40 0.25 14.64
C VAL A 42 12.81 -1.00 15.27
N LEU A 43 12.25 -0.93 16.47
CA LEU A 43 11.75 -2.08 17.22
C LEU A 43 10.23 -2.25 17.09
N CYS A 44 9.44 -1.17 17.14
CA CYS A 44 7.97 -1.28 17.10
C CYS A 44 7.41 -1.48 15.68
N VAL A 45 8.06 -0.95 14.64
CA VAL A 45 7.62 -1.12 13.23
C VAL A 45 7.61 -2.60 12.80
N PRO A 46 8.68 -3.40 13.00
CA PRO A 46 8.65 -4.81 12.63
C PRO A 46 7.66 -5.64 13.46
N LEU A 47 7.34 -5.23 14.70
CA LEU A 47 6.34 -5.89 15.55
C LEU A 47 4.90 -5.74 15.03
N ARG A 48 4.62 -4.72 14.21
CA ARG A 48 3.30 -4.47 13.60
C ARG A 48 3.24 -4.86 12.13
N ALA A 49 4.33 -5.40 11.60
CA ALA A 49 4.43 -5.77 10.21
C ALA A 49 3.79 -7.14 9.97
N GLY A 50 3.13 -7.31 8.82
CA GLY A 50 2.38 -8.51 8.51
C GLY A 50 2.39 -8.82 7.00
N PRO A 51 2.16 -10.09 6.62
CA PRO A 51 2.10 -10.47 5.22
C PRO A 51 0.94 -9.74 4.51
N PRO A 52 1.02 -9.57 3.19
CA PRO A 52 -0.05 -8.95 2.43
C PRO A 52 -1.31 -9.82 2.45
N TYR A 53 -2.46 -9.18 2.44
CA TYR A 53 -3.76 -9.85 2.29
C TYR A 53 -4.71 -8.98 1.47
N PHE A 54 -5.64 -9.61 0.77
CA PHE A 54 -6.64 -8.92 -0.03
C PHE A 54 -7.81 -8.51 0.85
N VAL A 55 -8.05 -7.20 0.93
CA VAL A 55 -9.24 -6.62 1.59
C VAL A 55 -10.44 -6.76 0.66
N GLU A 56 -10.22 -6.48 -0.62
CA GLU A 56 -11.21 -6.62 -1.68
C GLU A 56 -10.58 -7.42 -2.81
N SER A 57 -11.20 -8.57 -3.09
CA SER A 57 -10.77 -9.48 -4.15
C SER A 57 -11.37 -9.05 -5.48
N LEU A 58 -10.72 -9.45 -6.58
CA LEU A 58 -11.24 -9.20 -7.91
C LEU A 58 -12.51 -10.04 -8.13
N GLU A 59 -13.58 -9.39 -8.61
CA GLU A 59 -14.80 -10.09 -9.01
C GLU A 59 -14.77 -10.48 -10.50
N PRO A 60 -15.46 -11.57 -10.89
CA PRO A 60 -15.66 -11.91 -12.30
C PRO A 60 -16.35 -10.74 -13.02
N MET A 61 -15.74 -10.24 -14.10
CA MET A 61 -16.27 -9.12 -14.87
C MET A 61 -16.38 -9.50 -16.34
N GLU A 62 -17.49 -9.10 -16.96
CA GLU A 62 -17.68 -9.16 -18.40
C GLU A 62 -17.11 -7.90 -19.04
N VAL A 63 -16.20 -8.08 -20.00
CA VAL A 63 -15.47 -6.98 -20.62
C VAL A 63 -15.95 -6.80 -22.07
N THR A 64 -16.33 -5.58 -22.44
CA THR A 64 -16.71 -5.31 -23.83
C THR A 64 -15.49 -5.21 -24.75
N THR A 65 -15.59 -5.86 -25.91
CA THR A 65 -14.49 -6.01 -26.87
C THR A 65 -14.09 -4.69 -27.53
N GLY A 66 -13.15 -3.95 -26.95
CA GLY A 66 -12.68 -2.67 -27.48
C GLY A 66 -12.34 -1.65 -26.39
N ASP A 67 -12.84 -1.86 -25.19
CA ASP A 67 -12.57 -1.02 -24.03
C ASP A 67 -11.36 -1.51 -23.25
N GLY A 68 -10.63 -0.58 -22.66
CA GLY A 68 -9.55 -0.90 -21.72
C GLY A 68 -10.13 -1.29 -20.36
N VAL A 69 -9.65 -2.40 -19.78
CA VAL A 69 -10.08 -2.86 -18.45
C VAL A 69 -9.08 -2.42 -17.40
N CYS A 70 -9.59 -1.94 -16.27
CA CYS A 70 -8.81 -1.70 -15.08
C CYS A 70 -9.15 -2.77 -14.04
N LEU A 71 -8.24 -3.73 -13.83
CA LEU A 71 -8.35 -4.70 -12.76
C LEU A 71 -8.00 -4.01 -11.44
N LYS A 72 -8.94 -4.04 -10.49
CA LYS A 72 -8.77 -3.43 -9.17
C LYS A 72 -8.79 -4.51 -8.09
N CYS A 73 -7.78 -4.49 -7.24
CA CYS A 73 -7.75 -5.27 -6.02
C CYS A 73 -7.28 -4.35 -4.89
N GLN A 74 -7.89 -4.47 -3.71
CA GLN A 74 -7.45 -3.73 -2.55
C GLN A 74 -6.59 -4.64 -1.68
N VAL A 75 -5.34 -4.23 -1.45
CA VAL A 75 -4.37 -5.01 -0.68
C VAL A 75 -3.97 -4.23 0.56
N ALA A 76 -3.95 -4.91 1.70
CA ALA A 76 -3.45 -4.39 2.95
C ALA A 76 -2.29 -5.26 3.47
N GLY A 77 -1.51 -4.68 4.38
CA GLY A 77 -0.27 -5.27 4.89
C GLY A 77 0.82 -4.23 4.99
N THR A 78 1.88 -4.56 5.72
CA THR A 78 3.07 -3.71 5.84
C THR A 78 4.28 -4.61 5.97
N PRO A 79 5.45 -4.25 5.40
CA PRO A 79 5.79 -2.98 4.73
C PRO A 79 5.37 -2.96 3.25
N GLU A 80 6.00 -2.09 2.44
CA GLU A 80 5.70 -1.87 1.02
C GLU A 80 5.35 -3.15 0.25
N ILE A 81 4.18 -3.14 -0.38
CA ILE A 81 3.61 -4.30 -1.06
C ILE A 81 3.74 -4.12 -2.57
N LYS A 82 4.21 -5.15 -3.24
CA LYS A 82 4.23 -5.25 -4.70
C LYS A 82 3.06 -6.09 -5.17
N VAL A 83 2.29 -5.54 -6.11
CA VAL A 83 1.16 -6.23 -6.74
C VAL A 83 1.53 -6.59 -8.17
N SER A 84 1.24 -7.82 -8.56
CA SER A 84 1.50 -8.33 -9.90
C SER A 84 0.36 -9.23 -10.38
N TRP A 85 0.07 -9.13 -11.67
CA TRP A 85 -1.00 -9.89 -12.31
C TRP A 85 -0.41 -11.04 -13.12
N PHE A 86 -1.10 -12.17 -13.09
CA PHE A 86 -0.74 -13.38 -13.81
C PHE A 86 -1.94 -13.89 -14.59
N LYS A 87 -1.69 -14.43 -15.79
CA LYS A 87 -2.68 -15.14 -16.61
C LYS A 87 -2.14 -16.53 -16.91
N ALA A 88 -2.91 -17.57 -16.60
CA ALA A 88 -2.43 -18.95 -16.54
C ALA A 88 -1.17 -19.05 -15.65
N ASP A 89 0.04 -18.95 -16.23
CA ASP A 89 1.32 -18.99 -15.53
C ASP A 89 2.29 -17.83 -15.91
N GLY A 90 1.83 -16.90 -16.76
CA GLY A 90 2.65 -15.79 -17.27
C GLY A 90 2.36 -14.47 -16.57
N LYS A 91 3.40 -13.71 -16.22
CA LYS A 91 3.26 -12.36 -15.68
C LYS A 91 2.67 -11.42 -16.74
N LEU A 92 1.54 -10.81 -16.42
CA LEU A 92 0.83 -9.88 -17.29
C LEU A 92 1.35 -8.46 -17.10
N SER A 93 1.71 -7.79 -18.20
CA SER A 93 2.04 -6.36 -18.20
C SER A 93 0.99 -5.51 -18.93
N LYS A 94 0.28 -6.10 -19.90
CA LYS A 94 -0.86 -5.53 -20.63
C LYS A 94 -1.84 -6.64 -20.99
N ALA A 95 -3.13 -6.35 -20.95
CA ALA A 95 -4.18 -7.24 -21.44
C ALA A 95 -4.64 -6.79 -22.84
N THR A 96 -4.95 -7.74 -23.70
CA THR A 96 -5.38 -7.56 -25.11
C THR A 96 -6.64 -8.38 -25.37
N LYS A 97 -7.36 -8.10 -26.48
CA LYS A 97 -8.60 -8.84 -26.86
C LYS A 97 -8.47 -10.36 -26.94
N ALA A 98 -7.25 -10.89 -27.08
CA ALA A 98 -6.98 -12.33 -27.07
C ALA A 98 -6.88 -12.94 -25.66
N ASP A 99 -7.02 -12.11 -24.61
CA ASP A 99 -6.72 -12.51 -23.24
C ASP A 99 -7.95 -12.98 -22.45
N ILE A 100 -8.85 -13.73 -23.08
CA ILE A 100 -9.82 -14.55 -22.34
C ILE A 100 -9.03 -15.60 -21.54
N GLY A 101 -9.37 -15.77 -20.26
CA GLY A 101 -8.71 -16.76 -19.42
C GLY A 101 -8.88 -16.52 -17.93
N GLU A 102 -8.14 -17.31 -17.17
CA GLU A 102 -8.05 -17.19 -15.72
C GLU A 102 -6.90 -16.27 -15.33
N TYR A 103 -7.20 -15.39 -14.38
CA TYR A 103 -6.27 -14.42 -13.87
C TYR A 103 -6.12 -14.53 -12.37
N THR A 104 -4.88 -14.34 -11.93
CA THR A 104 -4.51 -14.39 -10.53
C THR A 104 -3.76 -13.12 -10.18
N CYS A 105 -4.14 -12.50 -9.07
CA CYS A 105 -3.39 -11.39 -8.50
C CYS A 105 -2.48 -11.93 -7.41
N LYS A 106 -1.19 -11.58 -7.48
CA LYS A 106 -0.21 -11.85 -6.43
C LYS A 106 0.17 -10.54 -5.75
N ALA A 107 0.01 -10.52 -4.43
CA ALA A 107 0.55 -9.49 -3.57
C ALA A 107 1.73 -10.06 -2.76
N GLU A 108 2.85 -9.35 -2.73
CA GLU A 108 4.06 -9.78 -2.02
C GLU A 108 4.71 -8.61 -1.26
N ASN A 109 5.24 -8.89 -0.08
CA ASN A 109 6.13 -8.01 0.65
C ASN A 109 7.29 -8.82 1.24
N GLN A 110 8.20 -8.18 1.97
CA GLN A 110 9.36 -8.87 2.56
C GLN A 110 9.01 -9.92 3.63
N ILE A 111 7.76 -9.98 4.08
CA ILE A 111 7.28 -10.91 5.13
C ILE A 111 6.63 -12.13 4.50
N GLY A 112 5.96 -11.96 3.36
CA GLY A 112 5.35 -13.07 2.66
C GLY A 112 4.58 -12.65 1.42
N GLU A 113 3.84 -13.59 0.89
CA GLU A 113 3.05 -13.45 -0.32
C GLU A 113 1.65 -14.03 -0.15
N HIS A 114 0.71 -13.52 -0.94
CA HIS A 114 -0.65 -14.01 -1.01
C HIS A 114 -1.14 -13.92 -2.45
N LEU A 115 -1.85 -14.96 -2.90
CA LEU A 115 -2.45 -15.04 -4.23
C LEU A 115 -3.98 -15.05 -4.08
N THR A 116 -4.68 -14.34 -4.96
CA THR A 116 -6.13 -14.47 -5.06
C THR A 116 -6.50 -15.82 -5.69
N PRO A 117 -7.74 -16.31 -5.50
CA PRO A 117 -8.29 -17.34 -6.34
C PRO A 117 -8.25 -16.94 -7.83
N PRO A 118 -8.15 -17.89 -8.77
CA PRO A 118 -8.26 -17.61 -10.20
C PRO A 118 -9.64 -17.04 -10.54
N VAL A 119 -9.66 -15.92 -11.26
CA VAL A 119 -10.89 -15.27 -11.73
C VAL A 119 -10.97 -15.40 -13.24
N HIS A 120 -12.09 -15.94 -13.73
CA HIS A 120 -12.34 -16.06 -15.16
C HIS A 120 -12.87 -14.74 -15.73
N MET A 121 -12.20 -14.20 -16.75
CA MET A 121 -12.67 -13.01 -17.47
C MET A 121 -13.27 -13.42 -18.81
N THR A 122 -14.54 -13.08 -19.00
CA THR A 122 -15.23 -13.24 -20.29
C THR A 122 -15.29 -11.90 -21.00
N PHE A 123 -15.16 -11.94 -22.33
CA PHE A 123 -15.39 -10.75 -23.15
C PHE A 123 -16.76 -10.85 -23.80
N THR A 124 -17.61 -9.85 -23.59
CA THR A 124 -18.84 -9.71 -24.37
C THR A 124 -18.48 -9.14 -25.74
N PRO A 125 -18.79 -9.86 -26.83
CA PRO A 125 -18.66 -9.30 -28.16
C PRO A 125 -19.70 -8.18 -28.32
N VAL A 126 -19.32 -7.09 -28.98
CA VAL A 126 -20.15 -5.88 -29.17
C VAL A 126 -21.45 -6.16 -29.96
N THR A 127 -21.63 -7.39 -30.45
CA THR A 127 -22.77 -7.82 -31.27
C THR A 127 -24.12 -7.86 -30.55
N SER A 128 -24.18 -7.72 -29.22
CA SER A 128 -25.46 -7.77 -28.48
C SER A 128 -26.27 -6.47 -28.47
N LEU A 129 -25.71 -5.33 -28.90
CA LEU A 129 -26.48 -4.08 -29.06
C LEU A 129 -27.14 -3.93 -30.45
N PHE A 130 -26.98 -4.91 -31.35
CA PHE A 130 -27.49 -4.81 -32.71
C PHE A 130 -28.52 -5.89 -33.09
N ASN A 131 -29.00 -6.68 -32.12
CA ASN A 131 -29.89 -7.82 -32.37
C ASN A 131 -31.14 -7.83 -31.45
N ASP A 132 -31.71 -6.65 -31.14
CA ASP A 132 -33.12 -6.60 -30.72
C ASP A 132 -34.01 -6.81 -31.97
N PRO A 133 -34.81 -7.89 -32.08
CA PRO A 133 -35.71 -8.09 -33.22
C PRO A 133 -36.95 -7.15 -33.19
N GLY A 134 -36.90 -6.05 -32.44
CA GLY A 134 -38.09 -5.35 -31.95
C GLY A 134 -38.33 -3.92 -32.44
N THR A 135 -37.42 -3.30 -33.21
CA THR A 135 -37.62 -1.91 -33.69
C THR A 135 -37.40 -1.78 -35.19
N LEU A 136 -38.39 -2.28 -35.94
CA LEU A 136 -38.72 -1.71 -37.25
C LEU A 136 -39.03 -0.22 -37.08
N GLY A 137 -38.31 0.63 -37.83
CA GLY A 137 -38.81 1.95 -38.18
C GLY A 137 -38.08 3.12 -37.53
N SER A 138 -36.97 3.54 -38.11
CA SER A 138 -36.79 4.91 -38.59
C SER A 138 -35.41 5.05 -39.21
N THR A 139 -35.37 5.18 -40.53
CA THR A 139 -34.22 5.78 -41.22
C THR A 139 -33.99 7.18 -40.66
N PRO A 140 -32.80 7.53 -40.14
CA PRO A 140 -32.42 8.93 -40.04
C PRO A 140 -32.30 9.44 -41.48
N ALA A 141 -33.19 10.35 -41.86
CA ALA A 141 -33.10 11.06 -43.12
C ALA A 141 -31.76 11.81 -43.16
N TRP A 142 -30.94 11.53 -44.17
CA TRP A 142 -29.86 12.43 -44.56
C TRP A 142 -30.51 13.74 -45.02
N PRO A 143 -30.13 14.92 -44.52
CA PRO A 143 -30.50 16.16 -45.19
C PRO A 143 -29.71 16.23 -46.50
N THR A 144 -30.38 15.94 -47.62
CA THR A 144 -29.91 16.34 -48.94
C THR A 144 -30.08 17.85 -49.06
N THR A 145 -28.93 18.55 -48.96
CA THR A 145 -28.54 19.81 -49.61
C THR A 145 -29.50 21.00 -49.66
N ALA A 146 -29.01 22.14 -49.16
CA ALA A 146 -29.04 23.42 -49.89
C ALA A 146 -27.67 24.09 -49.73
#